data_AF-A0ABD5ICW5-F1
#
_entry.id   AF-A0ABD5ICW5-F1
#
_cell.length_a   1.000
_cell.length_b   1.000
_cell.length_c   1.000
_cell.angle_alpha   90.00
_cell.angle_beta   90.00
_cell.angle_gamma   90.00
#
_symmetry.space_group_name_H-M   'P 1'
#
loop_
_entity.id
_entity.type
_entity.pdbx_description
1 polymer ?
#
loop_
_entity_poly.entity_id
_entity_poly.type
_entity_poly.pdbx_seq_one_letter_code
_entity_poly.pdbx_strand_id
1 'polypeptide(L)'
;MQTATTRNEAQAIQSDIMSRIAAIGVTSLASAIGVDKSQVSRWQSKGGLVEKASLLLAATGFKRSETMLTFRGEETAELARGLMAMLEHIREPKTE
;
A
#
# COMPACT_ATOMS: atom_id res chain seq x y z
N MET A 1 -23.81 3.55 -4.76
CA MET A 1 -22.82 2.54 -5.17
C MET A 1 -21.38 3.04 -5.00
N GLN A 2 -21.02 4.24 -5.47
CA GLN A 2 -19.65 4.78 -5.33
C GLN A 2 -19.17 4.95 -3.87
N THR A 3 -20.03 5.40 -2.96
CA THR A 3 -19.67 5.63 -1.54
C THR A 3 -19.35 4.36 -0.76
N ALA A 4 -19.99 3.24 -1.11
CA ALA A 4 -19.73 1.94 -0.48
C ALA A 4 -18.36 1.39 -0.90
N THR A 5 -17.98 1.59 -2.17
CA THR A 5 -16.67 1.21 -2.70
C THR A 5 -15.55 1.98 -2.02
N THR A 6 -15.68 3.31 -1.90
CA THR A 6 -14.68 4.15 -1.22
C THR A 6 -14.46 3.75 0.24
N ARG A 7 -15.51 3.34 0.94
CA ARG A 7 -15.40 2.91 2.35
C ARG A 7 -14.62 1.60 2.48
N ASN A 8 -14.87 0.63 1.60
CA ASN A 8 -14.16 -0.65 1.61
C ASN A 8 -12.68 -0.47 1.24
N GLU A 9 -12.40 0.39 0.25
CA GLU A 9 -11.02 0.76 -0.11
C GLU A 9 -10.30 1.46 1.04
N ALA A 10 -10.96 2.40 1.73
CA ALA A 10 -10.39 3.05 2.89
C ALA A 10 -10.05 2.06 4.01
N GLN A 11 -10.88 1.04 4.25
CA GLN A 11 -10.60 -0.02 5.23
C GLN A 11 -9.37 -0.86 4.84
N ALA A 12 -9.22 -1.19 3.56
CA ALA A 12 -8.05 -1.92 3.07
C ALA A 12 -6.77 -1.08 3.23
N ILE A 13 -6.81 0.21 2.87
CA ILE A 13 -5.69 1.15 3.03
C ILE A 13 -5.32 1.31 4.51
N GLN A 14 -6.32 1.51 5.37
CA GLN A 14 -6.11 1.63 6.82
C GLN A 14 -5.41 0.39 7.37
N SER A 15 -5.85 -0.80 6.97
CA SER A 15 -5.25 -2.06 7.42
C SER A 15 -3.79 -2.19 6.98
N ASP A 16 -3.46 -1.79 5.75
CA ASP A 16 -2.08 -1.80 5.24
C ASP A 16 -1.18 -0.79 5.98
N ILE A 17 -1.66 0.44 6.21
CA ILE A 17 -0.92 1.46 6.97
C ILE A 17 -0.63 0.93 8.38
N MET A 18 -1.63 0.38 9.06
CA MET A 18 -1.48 -0.19 10.41
C MET A 18 -0.48 -1.34 10.42
N SER A 19 -0.53 -2.24 9.44
CA SER A 19 0.42 -3.35 9.30
C SER A 19 1.86 -2.86 9.11
N ARG A 20 2.08 -1.83 8.30
CA ARG A 20 3.41 -1.22 8.10
C ARG A 20 3.92 -0.51 9.34
N ILE A 21 3.05 0.20 10.06
CA ILE A 21 3.42 0.83 11.34
C ILE A 21 3.85 -0.25 12.34
N ALA A 22 3.11 -1.36 12.42
CA ALA A 22 3.47 -2.49 13.27
C ALA A 22 4.82 -3.13 12.88
N ALA A 23 5.07 -3.30 11.58
CA ALA A 23 6.32 -3.87 11.07
C ALA A 23 7.55 -2.97 11.34
N ILE A 24 7.40 -1.64 11.23
CA ILE A 24 8.47 -0.66 11.51
C ILE A 24 8.65 -0.49 13.03
N GLY A 25 7.55 -0.52 13.78
CA GLY A 25 7.50 -0.19 15.19
C GLY A 25 7.28 1.30 15.45
N VAL A 26 6.43 1.61 16.44
CA VAL A 26 6.00 2.97 16.79
C VAL A 26 7.18 3.89 17.11
N THR A 27 8.16 3.41 17.90
CA THR A 27 9.33 4.21 18.29
C THR A 27 10.22 4.54 17.10
N SER A 28 10.53 3.55 16.26
CA SER A 28 11.37 3.71 15.07
C SER A 28 10.72 4.67 14.08
N LEU A 29 9.42 4.52 13.85
CA LEU A 29 8.65 5.41 12.99
C LEU A 29 8.63 6.84 13.52
N ALA A 30 8.37 7.01 14.82
CA ALA A 30 8.34 8.32 15.47
C ALA A 30 9.69 9.04 15.34
N SER A 31 10.80 8.32 15.54
CA SER A 31 12.15 8.85 15.35
C SER A 31 12.42 9.25 13.90
N ALA A 32 11.99 8.44 12.93
CA ALA A 32 12.26 8.69 11.51
C ALA A 32 11.55 9.95 10.97
N ILE A 33 10.38 10.28 11.52
CA ILE A 33 9.56 11.42 11.09
C ILE A 33 9.66 12.62 12.04
N GLY A 34 10.46 12.53 13.11
CA GLY A 34 10.69 13.64 14.05
C GLY A 34 9.48 13.99 14.93
N VAL A 35 8.68 13.00 15.35
CA VAL A 35 7.53 13.21 16.25
C VAL A 35 7.66 12.38 17.52
N ASP A 36 6.88 12.72 18.54
CA ASP A 36 6.80 11.91 19.75
C ASP A 36 6.02 10.60 19.50
N LYS A 37 6.46 9.51 20.15
CA LYS A 37 5.82 8.19 20.06
C LYS A 37 4.33 8.21 20.40
N SER A 38 3.89 9.07 21.32
CA SER A 38 2.49 9.20 21.68
C SER A 38 1.63 9.81 20.57
N GLN A 39 2.23 10.61 19.66
CA GLN A 39 1.52 11.08 18.46
C GLN A 39 1.23 9.92 17.51
N VAL A 40 2.23 9.06 17.27
CA VAL A 40 2.06 7.88 16.40
C VAL A 40 1.01 6.91 16.99
N SER A 41 0.98 6.71 18.31
CA SER A 41 -0.10 5.94 18.95
C SER A 41 -1.48 6.62 18.82
N ARG A 42 -1.55 7.95 18.96
CA ARG A 42 -2.79 8.72 18.78
C ARG A 42 -3.32 8.66 17.34
N TRP A 43 -2.45 8.67 16.34
CA TRP A 43 -2.85 8.57 14.93
C TRP A 43 -3.59 7.28 14.60
N GLN A 44 -3.21 6.19 15.27
CA GLN A 44 -3.78 4.85 15.12
C GLN A 44 -5.11 4.65 15.87
N SER A 45 -5.49 5.62 16.73
CA SER A 45 -6.75 5.55 17.47
C SER A 45 -7.94 5.77 16.53
N LYS A 46 -9.13 5.30 16.95
CA LYS A 46 -10.38 5.49 16.20
C LYS A 46 -10.65 6.98 15.99
N GLY A 47 -11.01 7.38 14.77
CA GLY A 47 -11.17 8.77 14.36
C GLY A 47 -9.85 9.56 14.26
N GLY A 48 -8.71 8.88 14.43
CA GLY A 48 -7.37 9.43 14.35
C GLY A 48 -6.92 9.72 12.92
N LEU A 49 -5.66 10.12 12.78
CA LEU A 49 -5.08 10.51 11.49
C LEU A 49 -5.11 9.36 10.48
N VAL A 50 -4.83 8.12 10.89
CA VAL A 50 -4.76 6.98 9.97
C VAL A 50 -6.12 6.73 9.31
N GLU A 51 -7.22 6.80 10.06
CA GLU A 51 -8.57 6.62 9.52
C GLU A 51 -8.93 7.73 8.51
N LYS A 52 -8.65 9.00 8.86
CA LYS A 52 -8.91 10.15 7.98
C LYS A 52 -8.06 10.12 6.71
N ALA A 53 -6.78 9.79 6.84
CA ALA A 53 -5.88 9.65 5.72
C ALA A 53 -6.32 8.53 4.78
N SER A 54 -6.78 7.40 5.33
CA SER A 54 -7.25 6.27 4.53
C SER A 54 -8.49 6.63 3.70
N LEU A 55 -9.43 7.37 4.29
CA LEU A 55 -10.60 7.90 3.56
C LEU A 55 -10.19 8.90 2.47
N LEU A 56 -9.24 9.79 2.77
CA LEU A 56 -8.71 10.74 1.79
C LEU A 56 -8.07 10.01 0.61
N LEU A 57 -7.20 9.03 0.88
CA LEU A 57 -6.51 8.25 -0.14
C LEU A 57 -7.48 7.44 -1.01
N ALA A 58 -8.53 6.86 -0.39
CA ALA A 58 -9.58 6.19 -1.14
C ALA A 58 -10.37 7.18 -2.03
N ALA A 59 -10.73 8.34 -1.50
CA ALA A 59 -11.50 9.36 -2.23
C ALA A 59 -10.71 9.97 -3.40
N THR A 60 -9.39 10.08 -3.30
CA THR A 60 -8.52 10.56 -4.39
C THR A 60 -8.17 9.48 -5.39
N GLY A 61 -8.59 8.23 -5.18
CA GLY A 61 -8.19 7.09 -6.00
C GLY A 61 -6.70 6.78 -5.91
N PHE A 62 -6.06 7.09 -4.77
CA PHE A 62 -4.66 6.77 -4.54
C PHE A 62 -4.50 5.26 -4.46
N LYS A 63 -4.11 4.66 -5.59
CA LYS A 63 -3.85 3.23 -5.68
C LYS A 63 -2.41 2.94 -5.29
N ARG A 64 -2.25 1.92 -4.45
CA ARG A 64 -0.96 1.27 -4.20
C ARG A 64 -0.34 0.91 -5.56
N SER A 65 0.93 1.23 -5.76
CA SER A 65 1.70 0.55 -6.81
C SER A 65 1.70 -0.94 -6.46
N GLU A 66 0.96 -1.74 -7.22
CA GLU A 66 1.01 -3.19 -7.15
C GLU A 66 2.39 -3.66 -7.64
N THR A 67 3.44 -3.45 -6.86
CA THR A 67 4.70 -4.14 -7.09
C THR A 67 4.74 -5.36 -6.18
N MET A 68 4.11 -6.42 -6.68
CA MET A 68 4.52 -7.83 -6.62
C MET A 68 3.28 -8.75 -6.61
N LEU A 69 3.02 -9.36 -7.76
CA LEU A 69 2.10 -10.48 -7.90
C LEU A 69 2.76 -11.72 -7.28
N THR A 70 2.32 -12.13 -6.09
CA THR A 70 2.71 -13.43 -5.51
C THR A 70 1.87 -14.54 -6.14
N PHE A 71 2.45 -15.26 -7.10
CA PHE A 71 1.88 -16.49 -7.65
C PHE A 71 2.35 -17.69 -6.80
N ARG A 72 1.43 -18.57 -6.39
CA ARG A 72 1.73 -19.80 -5.64
C ARG A 72 1.63 -21.01 -6.58
N GLY A 73 2.73 -21.77 -6.67
CA GLY A 73 2.81 -23.05 -7.40
C GLY A 73 4.04 -23.15 -8.29
N GLU A 74 4.60 -24.35 -8.46
CA GLU A 74 5.84 -24.58 -9.22
C GLU A 74 5.69 -24.27 -10.72
N GLU A 75 4.51 -24.52 -11.31
CA GLU A 75 4.15 -24.14 -12.70
C GLU A 75 4.05 -22.62 -12.92
N THR A 76 3.97 -21.82 -11.85
CA THR A 76 3.70 -20.37 -11.96
C THR A 76 4.97 -19.51 -12.04
N ALA A 77 6.14 -20.08 -11.74
CA ALA A 77 7.42 -19.37 -11.86
C ALA A 77 7.78 -19.09 -13.33
N GLU A 78 7.40 -20.00 -14.24
CA GLU A 78 7.66 -19.85 -15.67
C GLU A 78 6.74 -18.80 -16.30
N LEU A 79 5.47 -18.78 -15.91
CA LEU A 79 4.52 -17.72 -16.26
C LEU A 79 4.96 -16.35 -15.73
N ALA A 80 5.42 -16.28 -14.48
CA ALA A 80 5.91 -15.04 -13.89
C ALA A 80 7.14 -14.50 -14.65
N ARG A 81 8.10 -15.38 -15.01
CA ARG A 81 9.27 -15.01 -15.83
C ARG A 81 8.88 -14.54 -17.23
N GLY A 82 7.96 -15.25 -17.89
CA GLY A 82 7.46 -14.87 -19.21
C GLY A 82 6.78 -13.50 -19.22
N LEU A 83 5.96 -13.22 -18.20
CA LEU A 83 5.28 -11.93 -18.07
C LEU A 83 6.28 -10.79 -17.79
N MET A 84 7.28 -11.01 -16.94
CA MET A 84 8.33 -10.01 -16.67
C MET A 84 9.09 -9.64 -17.94
N ALA A 85 9.50 -10.63 -18.73
CA ALA A 85 10.20 -10.40 -20.01
C ALA A 85 9.34 -9.63 -21.03
N MET A 86 8.03 -9.93 -21.12
CA MET A 86 7.12 -9.17 -21.98
C MET A 86 6.95 -7.71 -21.52
N LEU A 87 6.86 -7.49 -20.21
CA LEU A 87 6.70 -6.15 -19.64
C LEU A 87 7.98 -5.31 -19.78
N GLU A 88 9.16 -5.91 -19.67
CA GLU A 88 10.44 -5.23 -19.97
C GLU A 88 10.50 -4.76 -21.42
N HIS A 89 10.07 -5.60 -22.37
CA HIS A 89 10.09 -5.25 -23.80
C HIS A 89 9.10 -4.13 -24.18
N ILE A 90 8.03 -3.94 -23.41
CA ILE A 90 7.09 -2.81 -23.59
C ILE A 90 7.62 -1.54 -22.94
N ARG A 91 8.41 -1.67 -21.87
CA ARG A 91 8.96 -0.54 -21.10
C ARG A 91 10.13 0.15 -21.81
N GLU A 92 10.87 -0.57 -22.63
CA GLU A 92 11.84 0.03 -23.54
C GLU A 92 11.09 0.54 -24.79
N PRO A 93 11.02 1.87 -25.04
CA PRO A 93 10.47 2.34 -26.30
C PRO A 93 11.39 1.85 -27.42
N LYS A 94 10.82 1.18 -28.44
CA LYS A 94 11.52 0.86 -29.69
C LYS A 94 12.22 2.13 -30.17
N THR A 95 13.54 2.17 -30.02
CA THR A 95 14.36 3.14 -30.70
C THR A 95 14.58 2.52 -32.07
N GLU A 96 13.74 2.92 -33.03
CA GLU A 96 14.02 2.71 -34.46
C GLU A 96 15.34 3.39 -34.85
#